data_AF-A0A8H7HIE2-F1
#
_entry.id   AF-A0A8H7HIE2-F1
#
_cell.length_a   1.000
_cell.length_b   1.000
_cell.length_c   1.000
_cell.angle_alpha   90.00
_cell.angle_beta   90.00
_cell.angle_gamma   90.00
#
_symmetry.space_group_name_H-M   'P 1'
#
loop_
_entity.id
_entity.type
_entity.pdbx_description
1 polymer ?
#
loop_
_entity_poly.entity_id
_entity_poly.type
_entity_poly.pdbx_seq_one_letter_code
_entity_poly.pdbx_strand_id
1 'polypeptide(L)'
;MFRNLESTTLIAYISYGRTKIRPRLTEEVGNELVTEYVALRKSGAGARSSERRITATTRQPDSMIWLSEAHARMRFSQPEELEDVKEACRLMCEALRTSATDPTTGLLDMDLINTGSGAGQRRARADLKREVTRLASEMGAGGARAVKWTELQRELAKQSSVGVEASEFNEVVRALESEGAGRIAGERDKRTIQLAGGNA
;
A
#
# COMPACT_ATOMS: atom_id res chain seq x y z
N MET A 1 43.92 14.24 5.59
CA MET A 1 44.63 12.94 5.53
C MET A 1 43.67 11.86 6.01
N PHE A 2 42.91 11.24 5.10
CA PHE A 2 42.11 10.07 5.46
C PHE A 2 43.06 8.88 5.54
N ARG A 3 43.39 8.42 6.75
CA ARG A 3 44.01 7.11 6.91
C ARG A 3 42.98 6.08 6.43
N ASN A 4 43.32 5.29 5.42
CA ASN A 4 42.49 4.19 4.98
C ASN A 4 42.21 3.27 6.18
N LEU A 5 40.94 2.95 6.38
CA LEU A 5 40.53 2.02 7.42
C LEU A 5 40.90 0.61 6.95
N GLU A 6 41.77 -0.08 7.69
CA GLU A 6 42.12 -1.47 7.39
C GLU A 6 40.89 -2.37 7.58
N SER A 7 40.67 -3.29 6.63
CA SER A 7 39.50 -4.20 6.66
C SER A 7 39.44 -5.02 7.95
N THR A 8 40.60 -5.43 8.48
CA THR A 8 40.72 -6.15 9.75
C THR A 8 40.25 -5.33 10.94
N THR A 9 40.52 -4.02 10.96
CA THR A 9 40.04 -3.10 12.00
C THR A 9 38.52 -2.96 11.95
N LEU A 10 37.93 -2.85 10.76
CA LEU A 10 36.47 -2.77 10.60
C LEU A 10 35.77 -4.05 11.06
N ILE A 11 36.32 -5.22 10.71
CA ILE A 11 35.78 -6.52 11.13
C ILE A 11 35.83 -6.64 12.66
N ALA A 12 36.95 -6.26 13.29
CA ALA A 12 37.07 -6.26 14.73
C ALA A 12 36.08 -5.30 15.40
N TYR A 13 35.89 -4.10 14.82
CA TYR A 13 34.92 -3.10 15.29
C TYR A 13 33.49 -3.63 15.29
N ILE A 14 33.04 -4.21 14.16
CA ILE A 14 31.71 -4.80 14.02
C ILE A 14 31.53 -5.96 15.00
N SER A 15 32.53 -6.84 15.10
CA SER A 15 32.51 -7.99 16.02
C SER A 15 32.37 -7.56 17.48
N TYR A 16 33.12 -6.52 17.89
CA TYR A 16 33.03 -5.95 19.22
C TYR A 16 31.64 -5.38 19.50
N GLY A 17 31.11 -4.54 18.60
CA GLY A 17 29.77 -3.96 18.75
C GLY A 17 28.68 -5.02 18.89
N ARG A 18 28.71 -6.07 18.07
CA ARG A 18 27.71 -7.16 18.10
C ARG A 18 27.74 -8.00 19.38
N THR A 19 28.92 -8.16 19.99
CA THR A 19 29.10 -9.06 21.14
C THR A 19 29.04 -8.36 22.49
N LYS A 20 29.49 -7.10 22.55
CA LYS A 20 29.65 -6.35 23.80
C LYS A 20 28.61 -5.27 24.03
N ILE A 21 27.97 -4.76 22.99
CA ILE A 21 27.04 -3.64 23.11
C ILE A 21 25.61 -4.12 22.90
N ARG A 22 24.77 -3.92 23.93
CA ARG A 22 23.33 -4.21 23.90
C ARG A 22 22.57 -2.95 24.29
N PRO A 23 22.27 -2.08 23.31
CA PRO A 23 21.48 -0.89 23.55
C PRO A 23 20.16 -1.24 24.22
N ARG A 24 19.69 -0.37 25.11
CA ARG A 24 18.35 -0.49 25.68
C ARG A 24 17.55 0.76 25.38
N LEU A 25 16.29 0.53 24.99
CA LEU A 25 15.30 1.57 24.80
C LEU A 25 15.06 2.32 26.12
N THR A 26 15.16 3.64 26.07
CA THR A 26 14.75 4.54 27.16
C THR A 26 13.32 5.01 26.94
N GLU A 27 12.66 5.50 27.99
CA GLU A 27 11.28 6.00 27.88
C GLU A 27 11.18 7.21 26.95
N GLU A 28 12.17 8.11 26.98
CA GLU A 28 12.26 9.28 26.10
C GLU A 28 12.34 8.87 24.62
N VAL A 29 13.18 7.88 24.30
CA VAL A 29 13.31 7.30 22.97
C VAL A 29 12.01 6.65 22.51
N GLY A 30 11.34 5.91 23.40
CA GLY A 30 10.03 5.31 23.11
C GLY A 30 8.97 6.34 22.73
N ASN A 31 8.93 7.48 23.43
CA ASN A 31 8.00 8.57 23.13
C ASN A 31 8.31 9.26 21.79
N GLU A 32 9.59 9.45 21.47
CA GLU A 32 10.02 10.01 20.18
C GLU A 32 9.64 9.07 19.02
N LEU A 33 9.86 7.75 19.17
CA LEU A 33 9.47 6.74 18.17
C LEU A 33 7.98 6.78 17.85
N VAL A 34 7.12 6.91 18.86
CA VAL A 34 5.68 7.03 18.67
C VAL A 34 5.34 8.33 17.94
N THR A 35 6.00 9.42 18.29
CA THR A 35 5.79 10.73 17.66
C THR A 35 6.15 10.68 16.17
N GLU A 36 7.32 10.14 15.83
CA GLU A 36 7.79 9.97 14.45
C GLU A 36 6.90 9.00 13.66
N TYR A 37 6.49 7.88 14.27
CA TYR A 37 5.54 6.95 13.64
C TYR A 37 4.21 7.64 13.29
N VAL A 38 3.65 8.43 14.20
CA VAL A 38 2.40 9.15 13.97
C VAL A 38 2.58 10.22 12.90
N ALA A 39 3.73 10.91 12.87
CA ALA A 39 4.05 11.87 11.82
C ALA A 39 4.11 11.21 10.44
N LEU A 40 4.80 10.07 10.34
CA LEU A 40 4.85 9.26 9.13
C LEU A 40 3.47 8.73 8.71
N ARG A 41 2.60 8.40 9.66
CA ARG A 41 1.23 7.99 9.37
C ARG A 41 0.37 9.13 8.83
N LYS A 42 0.69 10.38 9.18
CA LYS A 42 -0.01 11.58 8.70
C LYS A 42 0.51 12.07 7.34
N SER A 43 1.73 11.71 6.94
CA SER A 43 2.39 12.28 5.75
C SER A 43 1.71 11.97 4.41
N GLY A 44 0.89 10.92 4.31
CA GLY A 44 0.05 10.70 3.12
C GLY A 44 -1.41 11.10 3.26
N ALA A 45 -1.81 11.71 4.39
CA ALA A 45 -3.06 12.45 4.47
C ALA A 45 -2.84 13.81 3.82
N GLY A 46 -3.27 13.97 2.56
CA GLY A 46 -3.22 15.28 1.91
C GLY A 46 -4.20 16.23 2.60
N ALA A 47 -3.89 17.53 2.67
CA ALA A 47 -4.74 18.57 3.29
C ALA A 47 -6.17 18.65 2.71
N ARG A 48 -6.47 17.94 1.62
CA ARG A 48 -7.78 17.87 0.95
C ARG A 48 -8.28 16.45 0.70
N SER A 49 -7.56 15.39 1.10
CA SER A 49 -8.03 14.02 0.87
C SER A 49 -8.74 13.47 2.10
N SER A 50 -10.06 13.28 2.00
CA SER A 50 -10.80 12.39 2.90
C SER A 50 -10.33 10.93 2.81
N GLU A 51 -9.51 10.61 1.80
CA GLU A 51 -8.92 9.30 1.56
C GLU A 51 -7.71 9.04 2.45
N ARG A 52 -7.80 7.93 3.18
CA ARG A 52 -6.77 7.45 4.09
C ARG A 52 -5.81 6.53 3.33
N ARG A 53 -4.73 7.08 2.77
CA ARG A 53 -3.63 6.27 2.22
C ARG A 53 -2.95 5.48 3.32
N ILE A 54 -2.48 4.29 2.99
CA ILE A 54 -1.64 3.51 3.89
C ILE A 54 -0.22 4.03 3.72
N THR A 55 0.24 4.90 4.60
CA THR A 55 1.62 5.44 4.54
C THR A 55 2.59 4.67 5.42
N ALA A 56 2.04 4.05 6.46
CA ALA A 56 2.78 3.34 7.48
C ALA A 56 1.99 2.12 7.94
N THR A 57 2.65 0.95 7.99
CA THR A 57 2.05 -0.28 8.54
C THR A 57 2.35 -0.41 10.03
N THR A 58 1.65 -1.30 10.73
CA THR A 58 1.88 -1.57 12.16
C THR A 58 3.23 -2.22 12.46
N ARG A 59 3.96 -2.68 11.43
CA ARG A 59 5.30 -3.28 11.55
C ARG A 59 6.45 -2.27 11.49
N GLN A 60 6.16 -1.04 11.07
CA GLN A 60 7.19 -0.01 10.93
C GLN A 60 7.80 0.45 12.26
N PRO A 61 7.05 0.55 13.38
CA PRO A 61 7.65 0.84 14.68
C PRO A 61 8.75 -0.16 15.06
N ASP A 62 8.53 -1.46 14.84
CA ASP A 62 9.54 -2.49 15.12
C ASP A 62 10.80 -2.31 14.26
N SER A 63 10.60 -1.92 12.99
CA SER A 63 11.71 -1.65 12.08
C SER A 63 12.52 -0.42 12.52
N MET A 64 11.85 0.63 13.01
CA MET A 64 12.53 1.81 13.55
C MET A 64 13.31 1.49 14.82
N ILE A 65 12.75 0.65 15.70
CA ILE A 65 13.46 0.19 16.91
C ILE A 65 14.73 -0.56 16.52
N TRP A 66 14.66 -1.51 15.58
CA TRP A 66 15.85 -2.24 15.14
C TRP A 66 16.92 -1.36 14.51
N LEU A 67 16.52 -0.35 13.73
CA LEU A 67 17.45 0.62 13.12
C LEU A 67 18.08 1.53 14.19
N SER A 68 17.29 2.01 15.15
CA SER A 68 17.76 2.79 16.30
C SER A 68 18.79 2.00 17.12
N GLU A 69 18.45 0.77 17.49
CA GLU A 69 19.37 -0.14 18.19
C GLU A 69 20.66 -0.40 17.39
N ALA A 70 20.55 -0.58 16.07
CA ALA A 70 21.71 -0.79 15.21
C ALA A 70 22.61 0.45 15.18
N HIS A 71 22.03 1.65 15.10
CA HIS A 71 22.75 2.91 15.10
C HIS A 71 23.45 3.16 16.46
N ALA A 72 22.75 2.96 17.58
CA ALA A 72 23.35 3.05 18.92
C ALA A 72 24.51 2.05 19.08
N ARG A 73 24.35 0.82 18.58
CA ARG A 73 25.39 -0.22 18.60
C ARG A 73 26.61 0.15 17.76
N MET A 74 26.40 0.80 16.62
CA MET A 74 27.49 1.31 15.79
C MET A 74 28.28 2.40 16.50
N ARG A 75 27.68 3.20 17.37
CA ARG A 75 28.39 4.22 18.17
C ARG A 75 29.00 3.69 19.47
N PHE A 76 28.83 2.39 19.76
CA PHE A 76 29.12 1.77 21.05
C PHE A 76 28.38 2.42 22.23
N SER A 77 27.20 3.00 21.99
CA SER A 77 26.32 3.52 23.04
C SER A 77 25.53 2.40 23.72
N GLN A 78 25.36 2.48 25.04
CA GLN A 78 24.58 1.51 25.83
C GLN A 78 23.12 1.92 26.06
N PRO A 79 22.77 3.19 26.28
CA PRO A 79 21.41 3.66 26.06
C PRO A 79 21.22 4.09 24.61
N GLU A 80 20.02 3.83 24.06
CA GLU A 80 19.59 4.54 22.86
C GLU A 80 19.37 6.02 23.17
N GLU A 81 19.80 6.87 22.26
CA GLU A 81 19.62 8.32 22.33
C GLU A 81 18.61 8.77 21.27
N LEU A 82 18.03 9.97 21.45
CA LEU A 82 17.06 10.54 20.52
C LEU A 82 17.61 10.67 19.09
N GLU A 83 18.93 10.84 18.94
CA GLU A 83 19.60 10.91 17.65
C GLU A 83 19.50 9.60 16.86
N ASP A 84 19.50 8.45 17.56
CA ASP A 84 19.38 7.13 16.94
C ASP A 84 18.01 6.94 16.29
N VAL A 85 16.94 7.40 16.96
CA VAL A 85 15.56 7.39 16.44
C VAL A 85 15.43 8.31 15.24
N LYS A 86 15.98 9.52 15.33
CA LYS A 86 15.90 10.51 14.24
C LYS A 86 16.60 10.01 12.98
N GLU A 87 17.76 9.38 13.13
CA GLU A 87 18.47 8.79 12.00
C GLU A 87 17.72 7.58 11.41
N ALA A 88 17.16 6.71 12.27
CA ALA A 88 16.30 5.61 11.82
C ALA A 88 15.07 6.11 11.04
N CYS A 89 14.40 7.15 11.54
CA CYS A 89 13.25 7.76 10.88
C CYS A 89 13.67 8.38 9.53
N ARG A 90 14.79 9.11 9.50
CA ARG A 90 15.34 9.70 8.26
C ARG A 90 15.59 8.64 7.19
N LEU A 91 16.25 7.53 7.55
CA LEU A 91 16.52 6.42 6.63
C LEU A 91 15.24 5.77 6.12
N MET A 92 14.27 5.53 7.02
CA MET A 92 13.00 4.93 6.63
C MET A 92 12.18 5.85 5.74
N CYS A 93 12.09 7.14 6.05
CA CYS A 93 11.40 8.13 5.23
C CYS A 93 12.00 8.24 3.83
N GLU A 94 13.33 8.22 3.70
CA GLU A 94 14.00 8.29 2.40
C GLU A 94 13.75 7.03 1.55
N ALA A 95 13.80 5.85 2.18
CA ALA A 95 13.44 4.59 1.52
C ALA A 95 11.99 4.61 1.03
N LEU A 96 11.06 5.07 1.87
CA LEU A 96 9.63 5.18 1.53
C LEU A 96 9.39 6.21 0.43
N ARG A 97 10.05 7.36 0.47
CA ARG A 97 9.96 8.38 -0.58
C ARG A 97 10.40 7.86 -1.93
N THR A 98 11.42 7.00 -1.96
CA THR A 98 11.93 6.43 -3.21
C THR A 98 11.05 5.30 -3.74
N SER A 99 10.40 4.53 -2.87
CA SER A 99 9.71 3.28 -3.23
C SER A 99 8.18 3.33 -3.22
N ALA A 100 7.59 4.22 -2.43
CA ALA A 100 6.15 4.30 -2.16
C ALA A 100 5.56 5.69 -2.48
N THR A 101 6.23 6.53 -3.26
CA THR A 101 5.63 7.79 -3.73
C THR A 101 4.80 7.55 -4.97
N ASP A 102 3.53 7.91 -4.92
CA ASP A 102 2.64 7.89 -6.07
C ASP A 102 3.11 8.92 -7.11
N PRO A 103 3.43 8.53 -8.36
CA PRO A 103 3.96 9.44 -9.37
C PRO A 103 2.93 10.49 -9.83
N THR A 104 1.64 10.21 -9.68
CA THR A 104 0.55 11.11 -10.07
C THR A 104 0.26 12.14 -8.97
N THR A 105 0.32 11.74 -7.70
CA THR A 105 -0.06 12.62 -6.57
C THR A 105 1.12 13.19 -5.79
N GLY A 106 2.33 12.63 -5.93
CA GLY A 106 3.53 13.02 -5.20
C GLY A 106 3.48 12.70 -3.71
N LEU A 107 2.55 11.84 -3.29
CA LEU A 107 2.27 11.52 -1.88
C LEU A 107 2.57 10.04 -1.61
N LEU A 108 2.90 9.73 -0.35
CA LEU A 108 3.25 8.37 0.05
C LEU A 108 2.02 7.45 0.08
N ASP A 109 2.11 6.31 -0.62
CA ASP A 109 1.16 5.19 -0.61
C ASP A 109 1.90 3.84 -0.64
N MET A 110 1.94 3.15 0.50
CA MET A 110 2.58 1.83 0.66
C MET A 110 1.90 0.74 -0.16
N ASP A 111 0.63 0.92 -0.53
CA ASP A 111 -0.08 -0.06 -1.34
C ASP A 111 0.49 -0.14 -2.77
N LEU A 112 1.23 0.87 -3.23
CA LEU A 112 1.98 0.81 -4.48
C LEU A 112 3.01 -0.31 -4.47
N ILE A 113 3.68 -0.53 -3.34
CA ILE A 113 4.68 -1.59 -3.18
C ILE A 113 3.99 -2.95 -3.03
N ASN A 114 2.93 -3.01 -2.22
CA ASN A 114 2.29 -4.28 -1.87
C ASN A 114 1.42 -4.83 -3.00
N THR A 115 0.72 -3.96 -3.72
CA THR A 115 -0.33 -4.34 -4.69
C THR A 115 -0.06 -3.85 -6.10
N GLY A 116 0.92 -2.96 -6.30
CA GLY A 116 1.20 -2.34 -7.60
C GLY A 116 0.19 -1.25 -8.00
N SER A 117 -0.85 -1.01 -7.21
CA SER A 117 -1.92 -0.05 -7.54
C SER A 117 -2.01 1.05 -6.51
N GLY A 118 -1.99 2.32 -6.97
CA GLY A 118 -2.15 3.50 -6.11
C GLY A 118 -3.60 3.76 -5.71
N ALA A 119 -3.81 4.63 -4.71
CA ALA A 119 -5.13 4.90 -4.14
C ALA A 119 -6.16 5.35 -5.20
N GLY A 120 -5.75 6.19 -6.15
CA GLY A 120 -6.61 6.64 -7.24
C GLY A 120 -7.06 5.49 -8.14
N GLN A 121 -6.15 4.58 -8.49
CA GLN A 121 -6.47 3.40 -9.32
C GLN A 121 -7.40 2.43 -8.58
N ARG A 122 -7.15 2.20 -7.27
CA ARG A 122 -8.04 1.38 -6.43
C ARG A 122 -9.45 1.95 -6.38
N ARG A 123 -9.58 3.27 -6.24
CA ARG A 123 -10.87 3.97 -6.27
C ARG A 123 -11.57 3.84 -7.61
N ALA A 124 -10.88 4.16 -8.71
CA ALA A 124 -11.44 4.05 -10.05
C ALA A 124 -11.98 2.63 -10.31
N ARG A 125 -11.22 1.60 -9.90
CA ARG A 125 -11.64 0.20 -9.99
C ARG A 125 -12.83 -0.13 -9.09
N ALA A 126 -12.88 0.38 -7.87
CA ALA A 126 -14.00 0.17 -6.94
C ALA A 126 -15.29 0.86 -7.41
N ASP A 127 -15.18 2.08 -7.95
CA ASP A 127 -16.31 2.82 -8.51
C ASP A 127 -16.82 2.13 -9.79
N LEU A 128 -15.92 1.73 -10.70
CA LEU A 128 -16.27 0.94 -11.88
C LEU A 128 -16.97 -0.37 -11.51
N LYS A 129 -16.46 -1.10 -10.51
CA LYS A 129 -17.07 -2.34 -10.02
C LYS A 129 -18.49 -2.12 -9.51
N ARG A 130 -18.70 -1.11 -8.68
CA ARG A 130 -20.02 -0.76 -8.14
C ARG A 130 -21.01 -0.49 -9.25
N GLU A 131 -20.57 0.26 -10.26
CA GLU A 131 -21.41 0.65 -11.39
C GLU A 131 -21.73 -0.55 -12.29
N VAL A 132 -20.74 -1.40 -12.59
CA VAL A 132 -20.94 -2.65 -13.32
C VAL A 132 -21.92 -3.57 -12.59
N THR A 133 -21.81 -3.70 -11.27
CA THR A 133 -22.77 -4.48 -10.46
C THR A 133 -24.16 -3.87 -10.49
N ARG A 134 -24.30 -2.55 -10.41
CA ARG A 134 -25.59 -1.85 -10.49
C ARG A 134 -26.28 -2.11 -11.82
N LEU A 135 -25.58 -1.86 -12.93
CA LEU A 135 -26.12 -2.07 -14.29
C LEU A 135 -26.44 -3.54 -14.56
N ALA A 136 -25.58 -4.47 -14.13
CA ALA A 136 -25.84 -5.90 -14.29
C ALA A 136 -27.05 -6.36 -13.47
N SER A 137 -27.31 -5.76 -12.30
CA SER A 137 -28.50 -6.02 -11.49
C SER A 137 -29.77 -5.48 -12.15
N GLU A 138 -29.74 -4.24 -12.64
CA GLU A 138 -30.88 -3.61 -13.32
C GLU A 138 -31.29 -4.34 -14.60
N MET A 139 -30.31 -4.69 -15.44
CA MET A 139 -30.55 -5.43 -16.70
C MET A 139 -30.86 -6.90 -16.47
N GLY A 140 -30.28 -7.49 -15.42
CA GLY A 140 -30.42 -8.90 -15.06
C GLY A 140 -31.60 -9.21 -14.13
N ALA A 141 -32.46 -8.23 -13.87
CA ALA A 141 -33.58 -8.33 -12.93
C ALA A 141 -33.14 -8.90 -11.56
N GLY A 142 -32.12 -8.29 -10.94
CA GLY A 142 -31.60 -8.70 -9.64
C GLY A 142 -30.78 -9.99 -9.64
N GLY A 143 -30.30 -10.45 -10.81
CA GLY A 143 -29.54 -11.70 -10.96
C GLY A 143 -30.34 -12.89 -11.49
N ALA A 144 -31.64 -12.70 -11.75
CA ALA A 144 -32.50 -13.74 -12.34
C ALA A 144 -32.12 -14.07 -13.79
N ARG A 145 -31.52 -13.11 -14.53
CA ARG A 145 -31.14 -13.27 -15.93
C ARG A 145 -29.66 -12.95 -16.16
N ALA A 146 -29.04 -13.73 -17.03
CA ALA A 146 -27.70 -13.46 -17.54
C ALA A 146 -27.71 -12.25 -18.52
N VAL A 147 -26.79 -11.31 -18.31
CA VAL A 147 -26.62 -10.09 -19.11
C VAL A 147 -25.43 -10.25 -20.03
N LYS A 148 -25.56 -9.85 -21.30
CA LYS A 148 -24.44 -9.91 -22.27
C LYS A 148 -23.40 -8.84 -21.96
N TRP A 149 -22.13 -9.19 -22.08
CA TRP A 149 -21.02 -8.27 -21.86
C TRP A 149 -21.06 -7.06 -22.79
N THR A 150 -21.38 -7.28 -24.07
CA THR A 150 -21.45 -6.23 -25.08
C THR A 150 -22.56 -5.22 -24.80
N GLU A 151 -23.67 -5.66 -24.21
CA GLU A 151 -24.76 -4.77 -23.79
C GLU A 151 -24.37 -4.00 -22.53
N LEU A 152 -23.72 -4.65 -21.56
CA LEU A 152 -23.25 -4.02 -20.33
C LEU A 152 -22.17 -2.96 -20.59
N GLN A 153 -21.19 -3.25 -21.45
CA GLN A 153 -20.17 -2.29 -21.89
C GLN A 153 -20.80 -1.10 -22.62
N ARG A 154 -21.79 -1.35 -23.47
CA ARG A 154 -22.49 -0.27 -24.18
C ARG A 154 -23.24 0.64 -23.22
N GLU A 155 -23.91 0.07 -22.22
CA GLU A 155 -24.66 0.86 -21.25
C GLU A 155 -23.74 1.67 -20.33
N LEU A 156 -22.64 1.06 -19.89
CA LEU A 156 -21.59 1.75 -19.14
C LEU A 156 -20.98 2.91 -19.95
N ALA A 157 -20.73 2.71 -21.25
CA ALA A 157 -20.18 3.74 -22.13
C ALA A 157 -21.14 4.90 -22.41
N LYS A 158 -22.46 4.70 -22.29
CA LYS A 158 -23.45 5.80 -22.43
C LYS A 158 -23.48 6.70 -21.19
N GLN A 159 -23.25 6.12 -20.01
CA GLN A 159 -23.37 6.83 -18.74
C GLN A 159 -22.05 7.48 -18.31
N SER A 160 -20.92 6.95 -18.78
CA SER A 160 -19.61 7.49 -18.43
C SER A 160 -19.19 8.63 -19.36
N SER A 161 -18.81 9.76 -18.77
CA SER A 161 -18.11 10.86 -19.47
C SER A 161 -16.64 10.55 -19.75
N VAL A 162 -16.10 9.47 -19.15
CA VAL A 162 -14.72 8.99 -19.31
C VAL A 162 -14.77 7.64 -20.04
N GLY A 163 -13.98 7.49 -21.11
CA GLY A 163 -13.89 6.21 -21.83
C GLY A 163 -13.30 5.13 -20.93
N VAL A 164 -14.09 4.10 -20.61
CA VAL A 164 -13.62 2.93 -19.88
C VAL A 164 -12.95 1.98 -20.87
N GLU A 165 -11.68 1.64 -20.65
CA GLU A 165 -11.00 0.68 -21.50
C GLU A 165 -11.61 -0.72 -21.36
N ALA A 166 -11.63 -1.47 -22.46
CA ALA A 166 -12.18 -2.83 -22.46
C ALA A 166 -11.41 -3.76 -21.50
N SER A 167 -10.11 -3.51 -21.31
CA SER A 167 -9.24 -4.21 -20.36
C SER A 167 -9.70 -4.02 -18.91
N GLU A 168 -9.95 -2.79 -18.48
CA GLU A 168 -10.39 -2.45 -17.12
C GLU A 168 -11.75 -3.08 -16.80
N PHE A 169 -12.69 -3.02 -17.75
CA PHE A 169 -13.98 -3.68 -17.62
C PHE A 169 -13.81 -5.19 -17.43
N ASN A 170 -12.98 -5.84 -18.26
CA ASN A 170 -12.74 -7.28 -18.17
C ASN A 170 -12.14 -7.69 -16.83
N GLU A 171 -11.21 -6.90 -16.29
CA GLU A 171 -10.60 -7.14 -14.97
C GLU A 171 -11.63 -7.04 -13.83
N VAL A 172 -12.52 -6.05 -13.90
CA VAL A 172 -13.59 -5.86 -12.91
C VAL A 172 -14.60 -7.01 -12.94
N VAL A 173 -15.02 -7.43 -14.14
CA VAL A 173 -15.98 -8.55 -14.29
C VAL A 173 -15.36 -9.87 -13.81
N ARG A 174 -14.09 -10.13 -14.10
CA ARG A 174 -13.37 -11.29 -13.55
C ARG A 174 -13.21 -11.23 -12.04
N ALA A 175 -12.97 -10.04 -11.48
CA ALA A 175 -12.91 -9.86 -10.03
C ALA A 175 -14.24 -10.23 -9.37
N LEU A 176 -15.37 -9.79 -9.95
CA LEU A 176 -16.71 -10.16 -9.47
C LEU A 176 -16.94 -11.68 -9.45
N GLU A 177 -16.43 -12.41 -10.44
CA GLU A 177 -16.50 -13.87 -10.46
C GLU A 177 -15.61 -14.51 -9.38
N SER A 178 -14.37 -14.05 -9.24
CA SER A 178 -13.44 -14.57 -8.22
C SER A 178 -13.93 -14.36 -6.79
N GLU A 179 -14.71 -13.30 -6.56
CA GLU A 179 -15.33 -12.99 -5.26
C GLU A 179 -16.68 -13.69 -5.06
N GLY A 180 -17.17 -14.46 -6.05
CA GLY A 180 -18.45 -15.17 -5.98
C GLY A 180 -19.68 -14.26 -6.15
N ALA A 181 -19.51 -13.00 -6.49
CA ALA A 181 -20.60 -12.04 -6.70
C ALA A 181 -21.30 -12.22 -8.07
N GLY A 182 -20.74 -13.01 -8.97
CA GLY A 182 -21.36 -13.35 -10.25
C GLY A 182 -20.74 -14.59 -10.89
N ARG A 183 -21.42 -15.12 -11.90
CA ARG A 183 -20.98 -16.25 -12.71
C ARG A 183 -20.84 -15.81 -14.15
N ILE A 184 -19.69 -16.11 -14.76
CA ILE A 184 -19.44 -15.82 -16.17
C ILE A 184 -19.72 -17.09 -16.99
N ALA A 185 -20.39 -16.95 -18.13
CA ALA A 185 -20.65 -18.04 -19.05
C ALA A 185 -20.47 -17.59 -20.51
N GLY A 186 -20.01 -18.52 -21.37
CA GLY A 186 -19.80 -18.30 -22.80
C GLY A 186 -18.39 -17.84 -23.16
N GLU A 187 -18.12 -17.73 -24.47
CA GLU A 187 -16.79 -17.43 -25.01
C GLU A 187 -16.83 -16.21 -25.96
N ARG A 188 -15.75 -15.42 -25.96
CA ARG A 188 -15.57 -14.21 -26.80
C ARG A 188 -16.82 -13.29 -26.77
N ASP A 189 -17.49 -13.12 -27.90
CA ASP A 189 -18.62 -12.19 -28.05
C ASP A 189 -19.94 -12.71 -27.43
N LYS A 190 -19.98 -13.99 -27.04
CA LYS A 190 -21.14 -14.61 -26.40
C LYS A 190 -21.04 -14.63 -24.88
N ARG A 191 -20.08 -13.90 -24.30
CA ARG A 191 -19.92 -13.82 -22.85
C ARG A 191 -21.10 -13.13 -22.18
N THR A 192 -21.55 -13.76 -21.11
CA THR A 192 -22.62 -13.28 -20.26
C THR A 192 -22.16 -13.31 -18.81
N ILE A 193 -22.67 -12.37 -18.01
CA ILE A 193 -22.52 -12.35 -16.56
C ILE A 193 -23.91 -12.47 -15.95
N GLN A 194 -24.04 -13.36 -14.98
CA GLN A 194 -25.19 -13.44 -14.11
C GLN A 194 -24.74 -13.15 -12.69
N LEU A 195 -25.29 -12.12 -12.05
CA LEU A 195 -24.98 -11.84 -10.65
C LEU A 195 -25.51 -12.98 -9.78
N ALA A 196 -24.78 -13.30 -8.71
CA ALA A 196 -25.31 -14.21 -7.69
C ALA A 196 -26.54 -13.53 -7.08
N GLY A 197 -27.72 -14.09 -7.30
CA GLY A 197 -28.95 -13.59 -6.69
C GLY A 197 -28.74 -13.54 -5.19
N GLY A 198 -28.97 -12.37 -4.59
CA GLY A 198 -28.95 -12.27 -3.13
C GLY A 198 -29.93 -13.28 -2.57
N ASN A 199 -29.46 -14.22 -1.75
CA ASN A 199 -30.34 -14.80 -0.76
C ASN A 199 -30.83 -13.62 0.09
N ALA A 200 -32.12 -13.33 -0.03
CA ALA A 200 -32.85 -12.58 0.98
C ALA A 200 -32.71 -13.25 2.36
#